data_AF-A0A251VSL3-F1
#
_entry.id   AF-A0A251VSL3-F1
#
_cell.length_a   1.000
_cell.length_b   1.000
_cell.length_c   1.000
_cell.angle_alpha   90.00
_cell.angle_beta   90.00
_cell.angle_gamma   90.00
#
_symmetry.space_group_name_H-M   'P 1'
#
loop_
_entity.id
_entity.type
_entity.pdbx_description
1 polymer ?
#
loop_
_entity_poly.entity_id
_entity_poly.type
_entity_poly.pdbx_seq_one_letter_code
_entity_poly.pdbx_strand_id
1 'polypeptide(L)'
;MVSSLGRLVLSIWLFVVLIVTSSYTASLSSILTVQQLSSPIQGIDSLILTSERIGFQVGSFAENYMMEELNIPRSRLMALGSPQEYAEKLKAGIVAAIVDERPYIDLFLADNCGFQVVGEEFTKSSWGFVSISLHT
;
A
#
# COMPACT_ATOMS: atom_id res chain seq x y z
N MET A 1 -19.50 -13.76 -54.93
CA MET A 1 -18.07 -13.53 -54.61
C MET A 1 -18.00 -12.22 -53.84
N VAL A 2 -17.65 -12.23 -52.55
CA VAL A 2 -17.42 -10.96 -51.83
C VAL A 2 -16.26 -10.26 -52.52
N SER A 3 -16.52 -9.06 -53.06
CA SER A 3 -15.50 -8.28 -53.76
C SER A 3 -14.33 -8.02 -52.82
N SER A 4 -13.10 -7.94 -53.36
CA SER A 4 -11.89 -7.70 -52.56
C SER A 4 -12.00 -6.44 -51.69
N LEU A 5 -12.79 -5.45 -52.11
CA LEU A 5 -13.13 -4.26 -51.31
C LEU A 5 -14.02 -4.61 -50.10
N GLY A 6 -15.01 -5.49 -50.25
CA GLY A 6 -15.88 -5.92 -49.15
C GLY A 6 -15.12 -6.65 -48.03
N ARG A 7 -14.07 -7.41 -48.38
CA ARG A 7 -13.17 -8.03 -47.39
C ARG A 7 -12.36 -7.00 -46.60
N LEU A 8 -11.85 -5.96 -47.25
CA LEU A 8 -11.12 -4.88 -46.57
C LEU A 8 -12.01 -4.16 -45.56
N VAL A 9 -13.24 -3.84 -45.96
CA VAL A 9 -14.22 -3.19 -45.06
C VAL A 9 -14.54 -4.09 -43.86
N LEU A 10 -14.74 -5.39 -44.07
CA LEU A 10 -14.98 -6.35 -42.98
C LEU A 10 -13.78 -6.47 -42.04
N SER A 11 -12.56 -6.53 -42.56
CA SER A 11 -11.35 -6.60 -41.74
C SER A 11 -11.20 -5.35 -40.86
N ILE A 12 -11.42 -4.15 -41.41
CA ILE A 12 -11.38 -2.89 -40.65
C ILE A 12 -12.48 -2.87 -39.59
N TRP A 13 -13.71 -3.29 -39.95
CA TRP A 13 -14.84 -3.33 -39.03
C TRP A 13 -14.58 -4.29 -37.85
N LEU A 14 -14.07 -5.50 -38.12
CA LEU A 14 -13.68 -6.46 -37.08
C LEU A 14 -12.59 -5.90 -36.16
N PHE A 15 -11.62 -5.17 -36.71
CA PHE A 15 -10.56 -4.52 -35.93
C PHE A 15 -11.11 -3.45 -34.98
N VAL A 16 -12.05 -2.64 -35.44
CA VAL A 16 -12.71 -1.62 -34.61
C VAL A 16 -13.51 -2.27 -33.48
N VAL A 17 -14.31 -3.31 -33.79
CA VAL A 17 -15.05 -4.07 -32.77
C VAL A 17 -14.11 -4.68 -31.74
N LEU A 18 -12.97 -5.23 -32.18
CA LEU A 18 -11.95 -5.78 -31.29
C LEU A 18 -11.32 -4.72 -30.36
N ILE A 19 -11.04 -3.51 -30.87
CA ILE A 19 -10.48 -2.41 -30.05
C ILE A 19 -11.49 -1.93 -29.01
N VAL A 20 -12.76 -1.78 -29.39
CA VAL A 20 -13.81 -1.34 -28.46
C VAL A 20 -14.04 -2.39 -27.38
N THR A 21 -14.15 -3.67 -27.76
CA THR A 21 -14.33 -4.77 -26.80
C THR A 21 -13.12 -4.95 -25.89
N SER A 22 -11.89 -4.85 -26.42
CA SER A 22 -10.67 -4.91 -25.61
C SER A 22 -10.55 -3.71 -24.66
N SER A 23 -10.91 -2.51 -25.11
CA SER A 23 -10.90 -1.30 -24.29
C SER A 23 -11.96 -1.37 -23.19
N TYR A 24 -13.17 -1.83 -23.50
CA TYR A 24 -14.20 -2.09 -22.49
C TYR A 24 -13.79 -3.18 -21.50
N THR A 25 -13.17 -4.26 -21.97
CA THR A 25 -12.65 -5.33 -21.12
C THR A 25 -11.48 -4.84 -20.25
N ALA A 26 -10.61 -3.99 -20.79
CA ALA A 26 -9.50 -3.39 -20.05
C ALA A 26 -9.99 -2.39 -19.01
N SER A 27 -10.96 -1.53 -19.34
CA SER A 27 -11.58 -0.61 -18.40
C SER A 27 -12.36 -1.34 -17.31
N LEU A 28 -13.09 -2.40 -17.65
CA LEU A 28 -13.80 -3.25 -16.68
C LEU A 28 -12.81 -3.99 -15.77
N SER A 29 -11.75 -4.56 -16.33
CA SER A 29 -10.68 -5.23 -15.55
C SER A 29 -9.97 -4.24 -14.64
N SER A 30 -9.70 -3.01 -15.12
CA SER A 30 -9.12 -1.92 -14.32
C SER A 30 -10.02 -1.56 -13.12
N ILE A 31 -11.34 -1.46 -13.33
CA ILE A 31 -12.31 -1.20 -12.24
C ILE A 31 -12.35 -2.36 -11.24
N LEU A 32 -12.34 -3.62 -11.71
CA LEU A 32 -12.31 -4.80 -10.85
C LEU A 32 -10.99 -4.93 -10.06
N THR A 33 -9.86 -4.54 -10.65
CA THR A 33 -8.57 -4.51 -9.93
C THR A 33 -8.52 -3.40 -8.87
N VAL A 34 -9.16 -2.25 -9.10
CA VAL A 34 -9.21 -1.15 -8.12
C VAL A 34 -10.13 -1.50 -6.93
N GLN A 35 -11.25 -2.21 -7.17
CA GLN A 35 -12.17 -2.59 -6.09
C GLN A 35 -11.61 -3.68 -5.17
N GLN A 36 -10.78 -4.61 -5.68
CA GLN A 36 -10.13 -5.64 -4.86
C GLN A 36 -9.08 -5.07 -3.89
N LEU A 37 -8.63 -3.83 -4.11
CA LEU A 37 -7.69 -3.11 -3.24
C LEU A 37 -8.38 -2.22 -2.20
N SER A 38 -9.70 -2.28 -2.07
CA SER A 38 -10.44 -1.55 -1.04
C SER A 38 -10.23 -2.19 0.33
N SER A 39 -9.00 -2.10 0.82
CA SER A 39 -8.72 -2.19 2.25
C SER A 39 -9.51 -1.07 2.94
N PRO A 40 -10.24 -1.36 4.04
CA PRO A 40 -10.94 -0.32 4.81
C PRO A 40 -9.99 0.76 5.33
N ILE A 41 -8.69 0.43 5.44
CA ILE A 41 -7.63 1.38 5.78
C ILE A 41 -6.99 1.86 4.48
N GLN A 42 -7.25 3.11 4.11
CA GLN A 42 -6.67 3.77 2.93
C GLN A 42 -5.45 4.64 3.29
N GLY A 43 -5.17 4.80 4.58
CA GLY A 43 -4.04 5.59 5.09
C GLY A 43 -4.21 5.94 6.56
N ILE A 44 -3.34 6.81 7.07
CA ILE A 44 -3.30 7.17 8.50
C ILE A 44 -4.60 7.84 8.98
N ASP A 45 -5.21 8.70 8.17
CA ASP A 45 -6.45 9.40 8.53
C ASP A 45 -7.60 8.41 8.77
N SER A 46 -7.73 7.42 7.88
CA SER A 46 -8.73 6.35 8.06
C SER A 46 -8.43 5.49 9.28
N LEU A 47 -7.15 5.22 9.58
CA LEU A 47 -6.73 4.41 10.71
C LEU A 47 -6.97 5.11 12.06
N ILE A 48 -6.82 6.43 12.12
CA ILE A 48 -7.10 7.25 13.30
C ILE A 48 -8.60 7.18 13.63
N LEU A 49 -9.46 7.23 12.61
CA LEU A 49 -10.92 7.21 12.75
C LEU A 49 -11.48 5.85 13.19
N THR A 50 -10.78 4.74 12.92
CA THR A 50 -11.19 3.42 13.41
C THR A 50 -10.82 3.23 14.89
N SER A 51 -11.36 2.19 15.53
CA SER A 51 -10.96 1.76 16.88
C SER A 51 -9.99 0.57 16.86
N GLU A 52 -9.42 0.26 15.70
CA GLU A 52 -8.61 -0.94 15.50
C GLU A 52 -7.22 -0.80 16.13
N ARG A 53 -6.60 -1.93 16.45
CA ARG A 53 -5.24 -1.96 17.01
C ARG A 53 -4.21 -1.74 15.92
N ILE A 54 -3.12 -1.07 16.28
CA ILE A 54 -2.04 -0.67 15.39
C ILE A 54 -0.74 -1.26 15.92
N GLY A 55 -0.04 -2.02 15.09
CA GLY A 55 1.28 -2.54 15.39
C GLY A 55 2.36 -1.49 15.12
N PHE A 56 3.44 -1.52 15.89
CA PHE A 56 4.61 -0.69 15.63
C PHE A 56 5.89 -1.37 16.11
N GLN A 57 7.04 -0.95 15.58
CA GLN A 57 8.32 -1.50 16.00
C GLN A 57 8.65 -1.12 17.45
N VAL A 58 8.94 -2.11 18.29
CA VAL A 58 9.40 -1.86 19.67
C VAL A 58 10.65 -0.98 19.68
N GLY A 59 10.67 0.02 20.57
CA GLY A 59 11.80 0.96 20.69
C GLY A 59 11.90 2.00 19.59
N SER A 60 10.93 2.08 18.66
CA SER A 60 10.88 3.12 17.64
C SER A 60 10.23 4.41 18.12
N PHE A 61 10.50 5.50 17.39
CA PHE A 61 9.83 6.79 17.58
C PHE A 61 8.33 6.75 17.21
N ALA A 62 7.88 5.70 16.52
CA ALA A 62 6.51 5.57 16.06
C ALA A 62 5.49 5.61 17.21
N GLU A 63 5.81 5.01 18.37
CA GLU A 63 4.90 5.04 19.53
C GLU A 63 4.59 6.47 19.98
N ASN A 64 5.63 7.26 20.24
CA ASN A 64 5.49 8.63 20.72
C ASN A 64 4.83 9.51 19.66
N TYR A 65 5.21 9.37 18.39
CA TYR A 65 4.59 10.12 17.30
C TYR A 65 3.09 9.84 17.19
N MET A 66 2.68 8.56 17.24
CA MET A 66 1.26 8.19 17.20
C MET A 66 0.49 8.70 18.42
N MET A 67 1.11 8.68 19.60
CA MET A 67 0.46 9.15 20.83
C MET A 67 0.35 10.68 20.91
N GLU A 68 1.43 11.39 20.62
CA GLU A 68 1.55 12.84 20.87
C GLU A 68 1.05 13.68 19.68
N GLU A 69 1.37 13.27 18.45
CA GLU A 69 1.02 14.03 17.24
C GLU A 69 -0.33 13.59 16.66
N LEU A 70 -0.59 12.28 16.64
CA LEU A 70 -1.82 11.72 16.07
C LEU A 70 -2.92 11.45 17.10
N ASN A 71 -2.65 11.71 18.40
CA ASN A 71 -3.59 11.50 19.50
C ASN A 71 -4.17 10.06 19.58
N ILE A 72 -3.39 9.07 19.14
CA ILE A 72 -3.81 7.66 19.20
C ILE A 72 -3.58 7.14 20.62
N PRO A 73 -4.60 6.56 21.28
CA PRO A 73 -4.46 6.09 22.64
C PRO A 73 -3.53 4.87 22.70
N ARG A 74 -2.63 4.85 23.68
CA ARG A 74 -1.68 3.73 23.92
C ARG A 74 -2.33 2.35 23.96
N SER A 75 -3.58 2.27 24.45
CA SER A 75 -4.36 1.01 24.47
C SER A 75 -4.59 0.35 23.11
N ARG A 76 -4.50 1.12 22.02
CA ARG A 76 -4.61 0.62 20.63
C ARG A 76 -3.25 0.24 20.05
N LEU A 77 -2.15 0.65 20.67
CA LEU A 77 -0.80 0.43 20.17
C LEU A 77 -0.26 -0.90 20.68
N MET A 78 0.33 -1.67 19.79
CA MET A 78 0.96 -2.95 20.10
C MET A 78 2.40 -2.93 19.62
N ALA A 79 3.34 -3.03 20.56
CA ALA A 79 4.76 -3.14 20.24
C ALA A 79 5.05 -4.53 19.67
N LEU A 80 5.71 -4.57 18.52
CA LEU A 80 6.08 -5.78 17.80
C LEU A 80 7.60 -5.77 17.59
N GLY A 81 8.25 -6.91 17.82
CA GLY A 81 9.72 -7.00 17.87
C GLY A 81 10.37 -7.61 16.63
N SER A 82 9.60 -8.25 15.74
CA SER A 82 10.16 -8.95 14.60
C SER A 82 9.26 -8.91 13.36
N PRO A 83 9.83 -9.01 12.14
CA PRO A 83 9.06 -9.13 10.90
C PRO A 83 8.12 -10.34 10.86
N GLN A 84 8.45 -11.43 11.56
CA GLN A 84 7.59 -12.61 11.65
C GLN A 84 6.33 -12.29 12.48
N GLU A 85 6.49 -11.56 13.58
CA GLU A 85 5.39 -11.10 14.40
C GLU A 85 4.47 -10.15 13.61
N TYR A 86 5.04 -9.31 12.75
CA TYR A 86 4.28 -8.42 11.87
C TYR A 86 3.30 -9.22 11.01
N ALA A 87 3.82 -10.21 10.28
CA ALA A 87 3.01 -11.06 9.41
C ALA A 87 1.95 -11.85 10.20
N GLU A 88 2.31 -12.40 11.37
CA GLU A 88 1.39 -13.16 12.22
C GLU A 88 0.22 -12.28 12.70
N LYS A 89 0.50 -11.11 13.27
CA LYS A 89 -0.54 -10.25 13.83
C LYS A 89 -1.43 -9.63 12.75
N LEU A 90 -0.88 -9.29 11.59
CA LEU A 90 -1.66 -8.83 10.44
C LEU A 90 -2.56 -9.93 9.88
N LYS A 91 -2.03 -11.15 9.65
CA LYS A 91 -2.83 -12.27 9.13
C LYS A 91 -3.92 -12.72 10.11
N ALA A 92 -3.65 -12.63 11.41
CA ALA A 92 -4.62 -12.94 12.45
C ALA A 92 -5.69 -11.83 12.64
N GLY A 93 -5.54 -10.68 11.99
CA GLY A 93 -6.42 -9.51 12.19
C GLY A 93 -6.35 -8.93 13.60
N ILE A 94 -5.28 -9.22 14.35
CA ILE A 94 -5.08 -8.70 15.71
C ILE A 94 -4.74 -7.21 15.65
N VAL A 95 -3.91 -6.84 14.66
CA VAL A 95 -3.62 -5.46 14.29
C VAL A 95 -4.10 -5.24 12.86
N ALA A 96 -4.63 -4.04 12.60
CA ALA A 96 -5.18 -3.72 11.28
C ALA A 96 -4.13 -3.11 10.35
N ALA A 97 -3.13 -2.44 10.91
CA ALA A 97 -1.98 -1.91 10.19
C ALA A 97 -0.73 -1.93 11.07
N ILE A 98 0.44 -1.83 10.44
CA ILE A 98 1.73 -1.67 11.11
C ILE A 98 2.35 -0.34 10.67
N VAL A 99 2.84 0.43 11.64
CA VAL A 99 3.55 1.68 11.43
C VAL A 99 5.01 1.50 11.80
N ASP A 100 5.89 1.69 10.83
CA ASP A 100 7.35 1.57 10.97
C ASP A 100 8.06 2.43 9.91
N GLU A 101 9.37 2.57 10.00
CA GLU A 101 10.17 3.31 9.03
C GLU A 101 10.15 2.61 7.65
N ARG A 102 10.12 3.42 6.58
CA ARG A 102 9.98 2.93 5.20
C ARG A 102 10.99 1.82 4.83
N PRO A 103 12.29 1.90 5.16
CA PRO A 103 13.24 0.84 4.82
C PRO A 103 12.92 -0.51 5.46
N TYR A 104 12.39 -0.52 6.70
CA TYR A 104 12.01 -1.77 7.37
C TYR A 104 10.74 -2.37 6.78
N ILE A 105 9.77 -1.53 6.40
CA ILE A 105 8.58 -1.99 5.67
C ILE A 105 8.95 -2.57 4.31
N ASP A 106 9.81 -1.90 3.54
CA ASP A 106 10.24 -2.38 2.23
C ASP A 106 10.98 -3.73 2.35
N LEU A 107 11.82 -3.90 3.38
CA LEU A 107 12.48 -5.16 3.68
C LEU A 107 11.47 -6.27 4.06
N PHE A 108 10.47 -5.95 4.90
CA PHE A 108 9.40 -6.89 5.23
C PHE A 108 8.62 -7.35 4.00
N LEU A 109 8.28 -6.43 3.10
CA LEU A 109 7.52 -6.72 1.88
C LEU A 109 8.31 -7.55 0.87
N ALA A 110 9.65 -7.43 0.85
CA ALA A 110 10.50 -8.25 -0.01
C ALA A 110 10.35 -9.76 0.29
N ASP A 111 10.17 -10.11 1.57
CA ASP A 111 10.04 -11.50 2.02
C ASP A 111 8.58 -11.96 2.19
N ASN A 112 7.60 -11.03 2.17
CA ASN A 112 6.22 -11.33 2.49
C ASN A 112 5.24 -10.87 1.39
N CYS A 113 5.04 -11.73 0.40
CA CYS A 113 3.99 -11.56 -0.60
C CYS A 113 2.60 -11.57 0.05
N GLY A 114 1.75 -10.60 -0.31
CA GLY A 114 0.37 -10.49 0.19
C GLY A 114 0.13 -9.32 1.15
N PHE A 115 1.17 -8.57 1.48
CA PHE A 115 1.05 -7.27 2.13
C PHE A 115 1.45 -6.16 1.17
N GLN A 116 1.02 -4.95 1.46
CA GLN A 116 1.34 -3.77 0.67
C GLN A 116 1.35 -2.53 1.58
N VAL A 117 2.12 -1.52 1.20
CA VAL A 117 2.02 -0.19 1.79
C VAL A 117 0.69 0.43 1.36
N VAL A 118 -0.03 1.06 2.29
CA VAL A 118 -1.29 1.75 2.00
C VAL A 118 -1.24 3.17 2.54
N GLY A 119 -1.73 4.13 1.75
CA GLY A 119 -1.70 5.55 2.07
C GLY A 119 -0.41 6.26 1.66
N GLU A 120 -0.42 7.57 1.80
CA GLU A 120 0.76 8.41 1.58
C GLU A 120 1.68 8.40 2.82
N GLU A 121 2.97 8.69 2.60
CA GLU A 121 3.91 8.88 3.70
C GLU A 121 3.51 10.09 4.55
N PHE A 122 3.35 9.88 5.86
CA PHE A 122 2.79 10.88 6.77
C PHE A 122 3.79 11.36 7.83
N THR A 123 4.92 10.67 8.01
CA THR A 123 5.96 11.07 8.95
C THR A 123 6.83 12.19 8.38
N LYS A 124 6.92 13.31 9.11
CA LYS A 124 7.65 14.52 8.69
C LYS A 124 9.17 14.51 8.94
N SER A 125 9.79 13.34 9.13
CA SER A 125 11.06 13.31 9.88
C SER A 125 12.18 12.57 9.16
N SER A 126 13.10 13.33 8.56
CA SER A 126 14.47 12.89 8.25
C SER A 126 15.40 13.50 9.29
N TRP A 127 16.06 12.67 10.10
CA TRP A 127 17.15 13.12 10.97
C TRP A 127 18.50 12.79 10.34
N GLY A 128 19.43 13.74 10.38
CA GLY A 128 20.81 13.57 9.94
C GLY A 128 21.77 14.20 10.94
N PHE A 129 22.96 13.62 11.09
CA PHE A 129 24.03 14.11 11.94
C PHE A 129 25.37 14.05 11.19
N VAL A 130 26.22 15.06 11.37
CA VAL A 130 27.53 15.18 10.68
C VAL A 130 28.62 15.64 11.67
N SER A 131 29.86 15.17 11.49
CA SER A 131 31.03 15.61 12.27
C SER A 131 32.02 16.41 11.43
N ILE A 132 32.98 17.08 12.08
CA ILE A 132 34.08 17.78 11.40
C ILE A 132 34.98 16.77 10.66
N SER A 133 35.29 17.09 9.41
CA SER A 133 36.35 16.43 8.64
C SER A 133 37.62 17.29 8.73
N LEU A 134 38.56 16.89 9.59
CA LEU A 134 39.90 17.48 9.58
C LEU A 134 40.70 16.84 8.45
N HIS A 135 40.75 17.50 7.30
CA HIS A 135 41.77 17.21 6.28
C HIS A 135 43.13 17.67 6.82
N THR A 136 44.03 16.71 7.05
CA THR A 136 45.46 16.96 7.17
C THR A 136 46.13 16.66 5.85
#